data_AF-A0A2G1ZTG5-F1
#
_entry.id   AF-A0A2G1ZTG5-F1
#
_cell.length_a   1.000
_cell.length_b   1.000
_cell.length_c   1.000
_cell.angle_alpha   90.00
_cell.angle_beta   90.00
_cell.angle_gamma   90.00
#
_symmetry.space_group_name_H-M   'P 1'
#
loop_
_entity.id
_entity.type
_entity.pdbx_description
1 polymer ?
#
loop_
_entity_poly.entity_id
_entity_poly.type
_entity_poly.pdbx_seq_one_letter_code
_entity_poly.pdbx_strand_id
1 'polypeptide(L)'
;MPTYDYEILDDQGEPTGERFEWIQSMKSETLTKHPETGKPCQRAISVPSIAGTWSPLKEKSQLSNKNLERLGFTKYERRGDGVMERTAGKEGPQILKEDD
;
A
#
# COMPACT_ATOMS: atom_id res chain seq x y z
N MET A 1 1.37 20.90 -0.49
CA MET A 1 0.96 21.04 -1.90
C MET A 1 0.99 19.66 -2.51
N PRO A 2 -0.11 19.16 -3.08
CA PRO A 2 -0.10 17.88 -3.78
C PRO A 2 0.71 17.92 -5.07
N THR A 3 1.18 16.74 -5.46
CA THR A 3 1.66 16.46 -6.82
C THR A 3 0.49 15.87 -7.61
N TYR A 4 0.31 16.34 -8.85
CA TYR A 4 -0.67 15.81 -9.78
C TYR A 4 0.03 15.22 -11.00
N ASP A 5 -0.50 14.11 -11.50
CA ASP A 5 -0.10 13.55 -12.77
C ASP A 5 -0.93 14.19 -13.89
N TYR A 6 -0.24 14.63 -14.93
CA TYR A 6 -0.81 15.14 -16.15
C TYR A 6 -0.38 14.27 -17.33
N GLU A 7 -1.22 14.21 -18.37
CA GLU A 7 -0.93 13.55 -19.64
C GLU A 7 -0.95 14.55 -20.79
N ILE A 8 -0.06 14.34 -21.76
CA ILE A 8 0.03 15.16 -22.98
C ILE A 8 -1.02 14.68 -23.98
N LEU A 9 -1.73 15.65 -24.55
CA LEU A 9 -2.72 15.41 -25.59
C LEU A 9 -2.10 15.59 -26.98
N ASP A 10 -2.65 14.88 -27.96
CA ASP A 10 -2.37 15.12 -29.37
C ASP A 10 -3.23 16.27 -29.94
N ASP A 11 -3.11 16.52 -31.23
CA ASP A 11 -3.86 17.58 -31.92
C ASP A 11 -5.38 17.31 -31.98
N GLN A 12 -5.81 16.07 -31.74
CA GLN A 12 -7.23 15.68 -31.67
C GLN A 12 -7.77 15.75 -30.22
N GLY A 13 -6.91 16.03 -29.24
CA GLY A 13 -7.25 16.08 -27.83
C GLY A 13 -7.20 14.73 -27.12
N GLU A 14 -6.60 13.70 -27.74
CA GLU A 14 -6.50 12.36 -27.19
C GLU A 14 -5.16 12.15 -26.44
N PRO A 15 -5.14 11.34 -25.35
CA PRO A 15 -3.92 11.07 -24.61
C PRO A 15 -2.86 10.34 -25.44
N THR A 16 -1.66 10.92 -25.50
CA THR A 16 -0.50 10.32 -26.19
C THR A 16 0.18 9.20 -25.42
N GLY A 17 -0.12 9.08 -24.12
CA GLY A 17 0.58 8.22 -23.17
C GLY A 17 1.83 8.85 -22.51
N GLU A 18 2.30 10.00 -23.01
CA GLU A 18 3.34 10.79 -22.33
C GLU A 18 2.75 11.48 -21.09
N ARG A 19 3.42 11.36 -19.94
CA ARG A 19 2.96 11.89 -18.65
C ARG A 19 4.04 12.65 -17.90
N PHE A 20 3.62 13.60 -17.07
CA PHE A 20 4.51 14.34 -16.19
C PHE A 20 3.85 14.64 -14.84
N GLU A 21 4.67 14.82 -13.82
CA GLU A 21 4.25 15.19 -12.47
C GLU A 21 4.39 16.70 -12.27
N TRP A 22 3.39 17.33 -11.64
CA TRP A 22 3.45 18.75 -11.32
C TRP A 22 2.94 19.05 -9.91
N ILE A 23 3.74 19.77 -9.13
CA ILE A 23 3.35 20.21 -7.79
C ILE A 23 2.47 21.46 -7.93
N GLN A 24 1.23 21.36 -7.44
CA GLN A 24 0.25 22.44 -7.56
C GLN A 24 -0.57 22.58 -6.28
N SER A 25 -1.05 23.79 -6.00
CA SER A 25 -2.07 23.99 -4.96
C SER A 25 -3.41 23.40 -5.40
N MET A 26 -4.15 22.79 -4.46
CA MET A 26 -5.53 22.32 -4.71
C MET A 26 -6.50 23.43 -5.09
N LYS A 27 -6.18 24.69 -4.78
CA LYS A 27 -7.01 25.86 -5.11
C LYS A 27 -6.76 26.41 -6.51
N SER A 28 -5.70 25.99 -7.16
CA SER A 28 -5.34 26.46 -8.50
C SER A 28 -6.15 25.71 -9.56
N GLU A 29 -6.43 26.39 -10.67
CA GLU A 29 -7.03 25.75 -11.84
C GLU A 29 -6.08 24.70 -12.44
N THR A 30 -6.65 23.66 -13.04
CA THR A 30 -5.87 22.58 -13.67
C THR A 30 -5.10 23.11 -14.87
N LEU A 31 -3.88 22.60 -15.09
CA LEU A 31 -3.10 22.95 -16.27
C LEU A 31 -3.80 22.43 -17.53
N THR A 32 -3.91 23.31 -18.54
CA THR A 32 -4.34 22.97 -19.91
C THR A 32 -3.16 22.91 -20.89
N LYS A 33 -1.99 23.40 -20.46
CA LYS A 33 -0.74 23.41 -21.23
C LYS A 33 0.43 23.04 -20.33
N HIS A 34 1.36 22.26 -20.87
CA HIS A 34 2.59 21.89 -20.19
C HIS A 34 3.45 23.15 -19.94
N PRO A 35 3.93 23.41 -18.70
CA PRO A 35 4.65 24.65 -18.36
C PRO A 35 5.93 24.89 -19.17
N GLU A 36 6.67 23.82 -19.51
CA GLU A 36 7.94 23.93 -20.24
C GLU A 36 7.80 23.85 -21.77
N THR A 37 6.97 22.93 -22.28
CA THR A 37 6.87 22.66 -23.73
C THR A 37 5.67 23.35 -24.40
N GLY A 38 4.69 23.83 -23.61
CA GLY A 38 3.47 24.46 -24.11
C GLY A 38 2.46 23.49 -24.76
N LYS A 39 2.78 22.19 -24.85
CA LYS A 39 1.90 21.16 -25.40
C LYS A 39 0.58 21.09 -24.62
N PRO A 40 -0.56 20.79 -25.27
CA PRO A 40 -1.83 20.61 -24.57
C PRO A 40 -1.74 19.45 -23.58
N CYS A 41 -2.31 19.61 -22.39
CA CYS A 41 -2.31 18.58 -21.36
C CYS A 41 -3.60 18.59 -20.53
N GLN A 42 -3.88 17.49 -19.86
CA GLN A 42 -4.95 17.38 -18.86
C GLN A 42 -4.51 16.52 -17.68
N ARG A 43 -5.26 16.56 -16.56
CA ARG A 43 -4.99 15.67 -15.43
C ARG A 43 -5.21 14.23 -15.85
N ALA A 44 -4.22 13.38 -15.63
CA ALA A 44 -4.30 11.98 -15.97
C ALA A 44 -5.31 11.27 -15.07
N ILE A 45 -6.21 10.48 -15.67
CA ILE A 45 -7.11 9.60 -14.92
C ILE A 45 -6.33 8.33 -14.58
N SER A 46 -5.90 8.22 -13.32
CA SER A 46 -5.22 7.03 -12.79
C SER A 46 -6.23 6.02 -12.26
N VAL A 47 -5.93 4.72 -12.45
CA VAL A 47 -6.67 3.66 -11.75
C VAL A 47 -6.54 3.85 -10.23
N PRO A 48 -7.60 3.61 -9.45
CA PRO A 48 -7.50 3.67 -8.00
C PRO A 48 -6.53 2.59 -7.52
N SER A 49 -5.67 2.93 -6.56
CA SER A 49 -4.82 1.95 -5.89
C SER A 49 -5.69 1.05 -5.01
N ILE A 50 -6.00 -0.14 -5.48
CA ILE A 50 -6.72 -1.16 -4.70
C ILE A 50 -5.73 -1.79 -3.73
N ALA A 51 -6.10 -1.83 -2.44
CA ALA A 51 -5.32 -2.45 -1.39
C ALA A 51 -5.12 -3.96 -1.66
N GLY A 52 -3.98 -4.30 -2.28
CA GLY A 52 -3.61 -5.67 -2.65
C GLY A 52 -3.11 -6.50 -1.46
N THR A 53 -2.63 -7.71 -1.77
CA THR A 53 -2.13 -8.69 -0.78
C THR A 53 -1.08 -8.12 0.17
N TRP A 54 -0.23 -7.22 -0.33
CA TRP A 54 0.87 -6.60 0.42
C TRP A 54 0.51 -5.27 1.06
N SER A 55 -0.79 -4.92 1.11
CA SER A 55 -1.23 -3.71 1.78
C SER A 55 -1.29 -3.88 3.31
N PRO A 56 -1.02 -2.83 4.09
CA PRO A 56 -1.19 -2.86 5.55
C PRO A 56 -2.61 -3.25 5.99
N LEU A 57 -3.62 -2.96 5.15
CA LEU A 57 -5.01 -3.35 5.36
C LEU A 57 -5.20 -4.87 5.42
N LYS A 58 -4.38 -5.65 4.69
CA LYS A 58 -4.42 -7.11 4.69
C LYS A 58 -3.58 -7.75 5.78
N GLU A 59 -2.63 -7.03 6.36
CA GLU A 59 -1.67 -7.53 7.35
C GLU A 59 -2.35 -8.23 8.53
N LYS A 60 -3.37 -7.60 9.14
CA LYS A 60 -4.11 -8.19 10.27
C LYS A 60 -4.75 -9.54 9.93
N SER A 61 -5.32 -9.68 8.73
CA SER A 61 -5.91 -10.95 8.30
C SER A 61 -4.85 -12.00 8.01
N GLN A 62 -3.72 -11.61 7.41
CA GLN A 62 -2.61 -12.49 7.05
C GLN A 62 -1.90 -13.04 8.28
N LEU A 63 -1.72 -12.22 9.31
CA LEU A 63 -1.04 -12.57 10.58
C LEU A 63 -2.02 -13.01 11.68
N SER A 64 -3.30 -13.23 11.35
CA SER A 64 -4.26 -13.76 12.32
C SER A 64 -3.90 -15.19 12.73
N ASN A 65 -4.16 -15.56 13.99
CA ASN A 65 -3.83 -16.89 14.51
C ASN A 65 -4.46 -18.02 13.67
N LYS A 66 -5.71 -17.83 13.22
CA LYS A 66 -6.41 -18.75 12.30
C LYS A 66 -5.64 -18.95 10.99
N ASN A 67 -5.10 -17.88 10.41
CA ASN A 67 -4.38 -17.96 9.14
C ASN A 67 -2.98 -18.58 9.32
N LEU A 68 -2.30 -18.25 10.42
CA LEU A 68 -1.02 -18.83 10.77
C LEU A 68 -1.14 -20.35 11.02
N GLU A 69 -2.16 -20.78 11.75
CA GLU A 69 -2.50 -22.21 11.93
C GLU A 69 -2.74 -22.93 10.61
N ARG A 70 -3.56 -22.33 9.75
CA ARG A 70 -3.88 -22.89 8.43
C ARG A 70 -2.63 -23.08 7.56
N LEU A 71 -1.64 -22.20 7.72
CA LEU A 71 -0.37 -22.25 7.01
C LEU A 71 0.68 -23.14 7.70
N GLY A 72 0.35 -23.76 8.84
CA GLY A 72 1.25 -24.64 9.58
C GLY A 72 2.25 -23.91 10.48
N PHE A 73 2.08 -22.60 10.70
CA PHE A 73 2.93 -21.86 11.62
C PHE A 73 2.48 -22.03 13.07
N THR A 74 3.48 -22.00 13.96
CA THR A 74 3.26 -21.90 15.40
C THR A 74 3.65 -20.50 15.86
N LYS A 75 2.75 -19.84 16.60
CA LYS A 75 2.96 -18.49 17.16
C LYS A 75 2.92 -18.57 18.68
N TYR A 76 3.90 -17.92 19.31
CA TYR A 76 3.92 -17.70 20.74
C TYR A 76 3.75 -16.21 21.06
N GLU A 77 2.95 -15.90 22.07
CA GLU A 77 2.80 -14.54 22.60
C GLU A 77 3.33 -14.47 24.04
N ARG A 78 4.03 -13.38 24.36
CA ARG A 78 4.60 -13.16 25.68
C ARG A 78 3.49 -12.91 26.70
N ARG A 79 3.48 -13.66 27.80
CA ARG A 79 2.52 -13.49 28.91
C ARG A 79 3.08 -12.70 30.09
N GLY A 80 4.40 -12.56 30.18
CA GLY A 80 5.11 -11.93 31.30
C GLY A 80 6.17 -12.87 31.86
N ASP A 81 7.10 -12.37 32.66
CA ASP A 81 8.05 -13.18 33.46
C ASP A 81 8.86 -14.23 32.66
N GLY A 82 9.33 -13.88 31.46
CA GLY A 82 10.08 -14.81 30.59
C GLY A 82 9.22 -15.94 30.00
N VAL A 83 7.90 -15.91 30.22
CA VAL A 83 6.96 -16.93 29.76
C VAL A 83 6.30 -16.53 28.44
N MET A 84 6.32 -17.46 27.50
CA MET A 84 5.62 -17.36 26.21
C MET A 84 4.56 -18.47 26.12
N GLU A 85 3.34 -18.13 25.71
CA GLU A 85 2.26 -19.10 25.51
C GLU A 85 1.97 -19.26 24.02
N ARG A 86 1.75 -20.50 23.58
CA ARG A 86 1.34 -20.77 22.20
C ARG A 86 -0.09 -20.28 21.96
N THR A 87 -0.25 -19.36 21.01
CA THR A 87 -1.55 -18.76 20.66
C THR A 87 -2.04 -19.13 19.26
N ALA A 88 -1.18 -19.74 18.45
CA ALA A 88 -1.53 -20.35 17.17
C ALA A 88 -0.65 -21.58 16.91
N GLY A 89 -1.21 -22.59 16.27
CA GLY A 89 -0.49 -23.80 15.83
C GLY A 89 -0.61 -24.95 16.84
N LYS A 90 -0.23 -26.16 16.38
CA LYS A 90 -0.30 -27.38 17.20
C LYS A 90 1.07 -27.97 17.55
N GLU A 91 2.13 -27.45 16.93
CA GLU A 91 3.48 -27.95 17.13
C GLU A 91 4.15 -27.32 18.36
N GLY A 92 5.03 -28.07 19.02
CA GLY A 92 5.77 -27.61 20.20
C GLY A 92 5.00 -27.65 21.53
N PRO A 93 5.66 -27.22 22.63
CA PRO A 93 5.04 -27.15 23.96
C PRO A 93 4.04 -25.99 24.05
N GLN A 94 3.03 -26.11 24.92
CA GLN A 94 2.04 -25.06 25.12
C GLN A 94 2.64 -23.79 25.76
N ILE A 95 3.68 -23.96 26.59
CA ILE A 95 4.35 -22.89 27.31
C ILE A 95 5.86 -23.03 27.10
N LEU A 96 6.53 -21.93 26.76
CA LEU A 96 7.98 -21.80 26.79
C LEU A 96 8.36 -20.89 27.96
N LYS A 97 9.43 -21.24 28.67
CA LYS A 97 10.01 -20.42 29.73
C LYS A 97 11.48 -20.19 29.40
N GLU A 98 11.99 -19.01 29.70
CA GLU A 98 13.45 -18.83 29.85
C GLU A 98 13.90 -19.72 31.01
N ASP A 99 14.75 -20.70 30.72
CA ASP A 99 15.61 -21.31 31.74
C ASP A 99 16.76 -20.31 32.00
N ASP A 100 17.04 -20.02 33.28
CA ASP A 100 18.15 -19.17 33.73
C ASP A 100 19.52 -19.61 33.17
#